data_AF-A0A538PLD2-F1
#
_entry.id   AF-A0A538PLD2-F1
#
_cell.length_a   1.000
_cell.length_b   1.000
_cell.length_c   1.000
_cell.angle_alpha   90.00
_cell.angle_beta   90.00
_cell.angle_gamma   90.00
#
_symmetry.space_group_name_H-M   'P 1'
#
loop_
_entity.id
_entity.type
_entity.pdbx_description
1 polymer ?
#
loop_
_entity_poly.entity_id
_entity_poly.type
_entity_poly.pdbx_seq_one_letter_code
_entity_poly.pdbx_strand_id
1 'polypeptide(L)'
;MEYFEDEKPTSGCVCSDPECPCNETSIPVGTGYLYIPKSCCEFRRDCRTRRELHDKAERIARRSNQYMIFGHGVASPILVCEEGAKKRRLDLDVAAKDAKHWWTTGHVPLRPTPRAGDPQVPRADVASHRPAAATSSSSWLVLIAIVVAIGVAVYLANGH
;
A
#
# COMPACT_ATOMS: atom_id res chain seq x y z
N MET A 1 -7.31 -1.78 -12.66
CA MET A 1 -7.17 -1.13 -11.34
C MET A 1 -6.65 -2.17 -10.37
N GLU A 2 -5.61 -1.86 -9.61
CA GLU A 2 -5.03 -2.81 -8.63
C GLU A 2 -5.75 -2.70 -7.29
N TYR A 3 -5.83 -3.82 -6.56
CA TYR A 3 -6.53 -3.94 -5.28
C TYR A 3 -5.68 -4.73 -4.27
N PHE A 4 -6.01 -4.59 -2.99
CA PHE A 4 -5.53 -5.46 -1.92
C PHE A 4 -6.71 -5.93 -1.05
N GLU A 5 -6.57 -7.11 -0.43
CA GLU A 5 -7.54 -7.66 0.50
C GLU A 5 -7.47 -6.95 1.85
N ASP A 6 -8.61 -6.67 2.44
CA ASP A 6 -8.73 -6.11 3.78
C ASP A 6 -9.88 -6.79 4.53
N GLU A 7 -9.79 -6.84 5.86
CA GLU A 7 -10.86 -7.42 6.66
C GLU A 7 -12.01 -6.42 6.79
N LYS A 8 -13.20 -6.84 6.36
CA LYS A 8 -14.42 -6.07 6.56
C LYS A 8 -15.24 -6.69 7.70
N PRO A 9 -15.83 -5.87 8.59
CA PRO A 9 -16.70 -6.39 9.63
C PRO A 9 -17.96 -7.03 9.02
N THR A 10 -18.60 -7.93 9.77
CA THR A 10 -19.85 -8.61 9.36
C THR A 10 -21.09 -7.79 9.69
N SER A 11 -20.97 -6.85 10.63
CA SER A 11 -22.01 -5.90 11.04
C SER A 11 -21.63 -4.48 10.65
N GLY A 12 -22.58 -3.54 10.84
CA GLY A 12 -22.24 -2.12 10.81
C GLY A 12 -21.13 -1.80 11.81
N CYS A 13 -20.43 -0.69 11.57
CA CYS A 13 -19.32 -0.24 12.40
C CYS A 13 -19.48 1.25 12.72
N VAL A 14 -18.62 1.79 13.58
CA VAL A 14 -18.61 3.23 13.89
C VAL A 14 -17.54 3.94 13.07
N CYS A 15 -17.69 5.25 12.90
CA CYS A 15 -16.65 6.08 12.31
C CYS A 15 -15.32 5.87 13.06
N SER A 16 -14.30 5.38 12.34
CA SER A 16 -13.00 5.01 12.92
C SER A 16 -11.95 6.11 12.77
N ASP A 17 -12.36 7.32 12.39
CA ASP A 17 -11.48 8.46 12.23
C ASP A 17 -11.29 9.20 13.56
N PRO A 18 -10.10 9.14 14.18
CA PRO A 18 -9.85 9.81 15.47
C PRO A 18 -9.88 11.33 15.36
N GLU A 19 -9.77 11.88 14.14
CA GLU A 19 -9.88 13.32 13.91
C GLU A 19 -11.32 13.75 13.63
N CYS A 20 -12.27 12.82 13.46
CA CYS A 20 -13.67 13.19 13.22
C CYS A 20 -14.30 13.71 14.53
N PRO A 21 -14.97 14.87 14.52
CA PRO A 21 -15.71 15.35 15.70
C PRO A 21 -17.00 14.55 15.94
N CYS A 22 -17.36 13.67 15.02
CA CYS A 22 -18.49 12.78 15.14
C CYS A 22 -18.26 11.81 16.31
N ASN A 23 -19.17 11.79 17.27
CA ASN A 23 -19.10 10.92 18.45
C ASN A 23 -19.38 9.46 18.08
N GLU A 24 -18.45 8.83 17.33
CA GLU A 24 -18.52 7.44 16.86
C GLU A 24 -19.81 7.12 16.10
N THR A 25 -20.22 8.00 15.19
CA THR A 25 -21.43 7.80 14.37
C THR A 25 -21.47 6.42 13.73
N SER A 26 -22.59 5.72 13.88
CA SER A 26 -22.81 4.41 13.28
C SER A 26 -22.87 4.51 11.75
N ILE A 27 -22.17 3.60 11.09
CA ILE A 27 -22.09 3.45 9.64
C ILE A 27 -22.69 2.07 9.29
N PRO A 28 -23.90 2.03 8.72
CA PRO A 28 -24.51 0.81 8.24
C PRO A 28 -23.65 0.08 7.19
N VAL A 29 -23.78 -1.24 7.14
CA VAL A 29 -23.13 -2.08 6.12
C VAL A 29 -23.43 -1.56 4.72
N GLY A 30 -22.40 -1.46 3.88
CA GLY A 30 -22.53 -1.00 2.50
C GLY A 30 -22.55 0.53 2.33
N THR A 31 -22.46 1.29 3.43
CA THR A 31 -22.45 2.76 3.41
C THR A 31 -21.14 3.34 3.99
N GLY A 32 -21.08 4.66 4.15
CA GLY A 32 -19.90 5.38 4.61
C GLY A 32 -18.94 5.75 3.48
N TYR A 33 -17.77 6.23 3.86
CA TYR A 33 -16.74 6.73 2.95
C TYR A 33 -15.40 6.11 3.31
N LEU A 34 -14.68 5.59 2.32
CA LEU A 34 -13.40 4.91 2.56
C LEU A 34 -12.25 5.89 2.35
N TYR A 35 -11.53 6.20 3.42
CA TYR A 35 -10.29 6.97 3.36
C TYR A 35 -9.09 6.03 3.27
N ILE A 36 -8.44 6.03 2.11
CA ILE A 36 -7.23 5.26 1.83
C ILE A 36 -6.06 6.24 1.81
N PRO A 37 -5.25 6.34 2.87
CA PRO A 37 -4.11 7.23 2.88
C PRO A 37 -2.97 6.70 2.00
N LYS A 38 -2.08 7.61 1.58
CA LYS A 38 -0.91 7.26 0.77
C LYS A 38 0.01 6.25 1.48
N SER A 39 0.19 6.38 2.79
CA SER A 39 0.94 5.45 3.63
C SER A 39 0.40 4.02 3.54
N CYS A 40 -0.94 3.85 3.54
CA CYS A 40 -1.58 2.55 3.37
C CYS A 40 -1.24 1.93 2.00
N CYS A 41 -1.30 2.74 0.94
CA CYS A 41 -0.97 2.27 -0.41
C CYS A 41 0.50 1.88 -0.55
N GLU A 42 1.42 2.65 0.04
CA GLU A 42 2.85 2.35 0.05
C GLU A 42 3.14 1.09 0.85
N PHE A 43 2.48 0.93 2.00
CA PHE A 43 2.64 -0.25 2.84
C PHE A 43 2.09 -1.52 2.20
N ARG A 44 0.97 -1.45 1.46
CA ARG A 44 0.30 -2.59 0.82
C ARG A 44 0.81 -2.91 -0.59
N ARG A 45 1.77 -2.13 -1.12
CA ARG A 45 2.26 -2.31 -2.51
C ARG A 45 2.88 -3.69 -2.77
N ASP A 46 3.59 -4.23 -1.77
CA ASP A 46 4.32 -5.50 -1.78
C ASP A 46 3.65 -6.59 -0.90
N CYS A 47 2.49 -6.31 -0.31
CA CYS A 47 1.65 -7.30 0.36
C CYS A 47 0.20 -7.00 0.03
N ARG A 48 -0.42 -7.76 -0.89
CA ARG A 48 -1.76 -7.47 -1.40
C ARG A 48 -2.81 -8.40 -0.80
N THR A 49 -2.43 -9.56 -0.29
CA THR A 49 -3.35 -10.48 0.40
C THR A 49 -3.30 -10.27 1.93
N ARG A 50 -4.27 -10.83 2.65
CA ARG A 50 -4.23 -10.87 4.12
C ARG A 50 -3.09 -11.75 4.66
N ARG A 51 -2.76 -12.83 3.96
CA ARG A 51 -1.63 -13.70 4.32
C ARG A 51 -0.29 -12.96 4.19
N GLU A 52 -0.06 -12.29 3.07
CA GLU A 52 1.16 -11.49 2.89
C GLU A 52 1.24 -10.34 3.89
N LEU A 53 0.11 -9.77 4.30
CA LEU A 53 0.06 -8.77 5.36
C LEU A 53 0.61 -9.34 6.66
N HIS A 54 0.10 -10.51 7.05
CA HIS A 54 0.52 -11.23 8.26
C HIS A 54 2.01 -11.55 8.21
N ASP A 55 2.50 -12.12 7.10
CA ASP A 55 3.92 -12.43 6.92
C ASP A 55 4.79 -11.16 6.99
N LYS A 56 4.32 -10.04 6.42
CA LYS A 56 5.04 -8.76 6.48
C LYS A 56 5.06 -8.19 7.90
N ALA A 57 3.93 -8.24 8.60
CA ALA A 57 3.80 -7.84 9.99
C ALA A 57 4.76 -8.62 10.89
N GLU A 58 4.81 -9.94 10.73
CA GLU A 58 5.70 -10.82 11.48
C GLU A 58 7.18 -10.50 11.19
N ARG A 59 7.55 -10.30 9.92
CA ARG A 59 8.92 -9.89 9.55
C ARG A 59 9.32 -8.57 10.19
N ILE A 60 8.41 -7.59 10.27
CA ILE A 60 8.70 -6.30 10.91
C ILE A 60 8.84 -6.48 12.42
N ALA A 61 7.92 -7.20 13.07
CA ALA A 61 7.97 -7.47 14.52
C ALA A 61 9.26 -8.18 14.94
N ARG A 62 9.70 -9.19 14.16
CA ARG A 62 10.98 -9.88 14.38
C ARG A 62 12.19 -8.95 14.27
N ARG A 63 12.15 -7.93 13.42
CA ARG A 63 13.24 -6.96 13.25
C ARG A 63 13.25 -5.86 14.32
N SER A 64 12.08 -5.46 14.81
CA SER A 64 11.95 -4.42 15.83
C SER A 64 12.04 -4.96 17.27
N ASN A 65 11.96 -6.28 17.46
CA ASN A 65 11.85 -6.92 18.79
C ASN A 65 10.68 -6.33 19.62
N GLN A 66 9.61 -5.90 18.93
CA GLN A 66 8.43 -5.29 19.52
C GLN A 66 7.16 -5.83 18.87
N TYR A 67 6.10 -5.94 19.67
CA TYR A 67 4.75 -6.18 19.16
C TYR A 67 4.27 -4.94 18.42
N MET A 68 4.04 -5.07 17.11
CA MET A 68 3.55 -3.98 16.27
C MET A 68 2.04 -4.08 16.12
N ILE A 69 1.33 -3.08 16.65
CA ILE A 69 -0.08 -2.84 16.31
C ILE A 69 -0.07 -1.82 15.16
N PHE A 70 -0.40 -2.25 13.95
CA PHE A 70 -0.60 -1.31 12.85
C PHE A 70 -1.91 -0.58 13.08
N GLY A 71 -1.82 0.72 13.36
CA GLY A 71 -3.02 1.56 13.43
C GLY A 71 -3.78 1.58 12.10
N HIS A 72 -5.09 1.82 12.19
CA HIS A 72 -5.90 2.16 11.02
C HIS A 72 -5.23 3.31 10.25
N GLY A 73 -5.13 3.19 8.91
CA GLY A 73 -4.44 4.14 8.05
C GLY A 73 -2.98 3.80 7.70
N VAL A 74 -2.38 2.76 8.30
CA VAL A 74 -1.06 2.25 7.86
C VAL A 74 -1.20 0.93 7.10
N ALA A 75 -1.87 -0.07 7.67
CA ALA A 75 -2.06 -1.36 7.01
C ALA A 75 -3.44 -1.49 6.34
N SER A 76 -4.45 -0.81 6.88
CA SER A 76 -5.84 -0.88 6.44
C SER A 76 -6.40 0.52 6.17
N PRO A 77 -7.41 0.64 5.28
CA PRO A 77 -8.12 1.90 5.10
C PRO A 77 -8.89 2.31 6.37
N ILE A 78 -9.37 3.54 6.39
CA ILE A 78 -10.19 4.08 7.48
C ILE A 78 -11.60 4.28 6.93
N LEU A 79 -12.60 3.59 7.51
CA LEU A 79 -13.99 3.87 7.20
C LEU A 79 -14.48 5.06 8.04
N VAL A 80 -15.00 6.07 7.36
CA VAL A 80 -15.40 7.33 7.98
C VAL A 80 -16.85 7.69 7.66
N CYS A 81 -17.49 8.47 8.53
CA CYS A 81 -18.78 9.07 8.25
C CYS A 81 -18.62 10.26 7.27
N GLU A 82 -19.75 10.86 6.86
CA GLU A 82 -19.73 11.98 5.92
C GLU A 82 -18.98 13.20 6.45
N GLU A 83 -19.12 13.53 7.74
CA GLU A 83 -18.42 14.64 8.36
C GLU A 83 -16.90 14.45 8.33
N GLY A 84 -16.44 13.24 8.66
CA GLY A 84 -15.02 12.86 8.57
C GLY A 84 -14.50 12.95 7.12
N ALA A 85 -15.28 12.44 6.15
CA ALA A 85 -14.92 12.52 4.74
C ALA A 85 -14.80 13.97 4.25
N LYS A 86 -15.76 14.84 4.61
CA LYS A 86 -15.74 16.27 4.30
C LYS A 86 -14.56 16.98 4.97
N LYS A 87 -14.30 16.71 6.25
CA LYS A 87 -13.14 17.27 6.98
C LYS A 87 -11.82 16.92 6.30
N ARG A 88 -11.68 15.70 5.79
CA ARG A 88 -10.52 15.23 5.01
C ARG A 88 -10.51 15.70 3.56
N ARG A 89 -11.53 16.46 3.13
CA ARG A 89 -11.73 16.95 1.76
C ARG A 89 -11.70 15.81 0.74
N LEU A 90 -12.33 14.68 1.03
CA LEU A 90 -12.40 13.56 0.09
C LEU A 90 -13.34 13.89 -1.07
N ASP A 91 -13.07 13.33 -2.24
CA ASP A 91 -14.08 13.14 -3.26
C ASP A 91 -15.12 12.15 -2.73
N LEU A 92 -16.28 12.67 -2.33
CA LEU A 92 -17.32 11.90 -1.63
C LEU A 92 -17.88 10.78 -2.52
N ASP A 93 -18.02 11.03 -3.82
CA ASP A 93 -18.56 10.05 -4.75
C ASP A 93 -17.60 8.87 -4.93
N VAL A 94 -16.30 9.17 -5.07
CA VAL A 94 -15.27 8.12 -5.18
C VAL A 94 -15.12 7.37 -3.85
N ALA A 95 -15.06 8.08 -2.73
CA ALA A 95 -14.91 7.47 -1.41
C ALA A 95 -16.10 6.56 -1.04
N ALA A 96 -17.33 6.95 -1.40
CA ALA A 96 -18.52 6.13 -1.19
C ALA A 96 -18.53 4.89 -2.10
N LYS A 97 -18.11 5.02 -3.36
CA LYS A 97 -17.97 3.87 -4.28
C LYS A 97 -16.91 2.88 -3.79
N ASP A 98 -15.77 3.39 -3.31
CA ASP A 98 -14.70 2.57 -2.74
C ASP A 98 -15.19 1.84 -1.47
N ALA A 99 -15.91 2.53 -0.58
CA ALA A 99 -16.52 1.92 0.61
C ALA A 99 -17.50 0.80 0.24
N LYS A 100 -18.43 1.07 -0.68
CA LYS A 100 -19.40 0.08 -1.15
C LYS A 100 -18.71 -1.15 -1.77
N HIS A 101 -17.66 -0.93 -2.57
CA HIS A 101 -16.88 -2.01 -3.16
C HIS A 101 -16.19 -2.87 -2.09
N TRP A 102 -15.54 -2.24 -1.11
CA TRP A 102 -14.90 -2.93 0.01
C TRP A 102 -15.92 -3.72 0.85
N TRP A 103 -17.07 -3.12 1.20
CA TRP A 103 -18.15 -3.83 1.88
C TRP A 103 -18.65 -5.07 1.14
N THR A 104 -18.66 -5.02 -0.19
CA THR A 104 -19.14 -6.12 -1.02
C THR A 104 -18.09 -7.22 -1.17
N THR A 105 -16.83 -6.84 -1.38
CA THR A 105 -15.79 -7.76 -1.89
C THR A 105 -14.66 -8.04 -0.90
N GLY A 106 -14.51 -7.25 0.15
CA GLY A 106 -13.31 -7.25 1.01
C GLY A 106 -12.05 -6.74 0.31
N HIS A 107 -12.17 -6.10 -0.86
CA HIS A 107 -11.05 -5.55 -1.61
C HIS A 107 -11.06 -4.02 -1.57
N VAL A 108 -9.86 -3.46 -1.40
CA VAL A 108 -9.62 -2.01 -1.32
C VAL A 108 -8.77 -1.59 -2.51
N PRO A 109 -9.11 -0.50 -3.22
CA PRO A 109 -8.26 0.02 -4.29
C PRO A 109 -6.84 0.32 -3.79
N LEU A 110 -5.82 -0.12 -4.52
CA LEU A 110 -4.42 0.23 -4.24
C LEU A 110 -4.10 1.62 -4.81
N ARG A 111 -4.84 2.63 -4.36
CA ARG A 111 -4.58 4.05 -4.63
C ARG A 111 -5.09 4.90 -3.47
N PRO A 112 -4.50 6.08 -3.23
CA PRO A 112 -5.07 7.01 -2.28
C PRO A 112 -6.51 7.38 -2.69
N THR A 113 -7.37 7.65 -1.71
CA THR A 113 -8.69 8.23 -2.00
C THR A 113 -8.48 9.65 -2.55
N PRO A 114 -9.00 9.99 -3.75
CA PRO A 114 -8.89 11.33 -4.30
C PRO A 114 -9.47 12.38 -3.36
N ARG A 115 -8.88 13.57 -3.36
CA ARG A 115 -9.46 14.72 -2.67
C ARG A 115 -10.36 15.51 -3.61
N ALA A 116 -11.36 16.17 -3.04
CA ALA A 116 -12.24 17.07 -3.76
C ALA A 116 -11.41 18.19 -4.39
N GLY A 117 -11.53 18.36 -5.71
CA GLY A 117 -10.83 19.38 -6.48
C GLY A 117 -9.44 18.98 -6.98
N ASP A 118 -8.91 17.82 -6.61
CA ASP A 118 -7.68 17.31 -7.24
C ASP A 118 -7.97 16.93 -8.70
N PRO A 119 -7.03 17.20 -9.64
CA PRO A 119 -7.13 16.69 -10.99
C PRO A 119 -7.27 15.17 -10.95
N GLN A 120 -8.40 14.66 -11.41
CA GLN A 120 -8.60 13.22 -11.56
C GLN A 120 -7.55 12.74 -12.57
N VAL A 121 -6.54 12.02 -12.10
CA VAL A 121 -5.64 11.31 -13.01
C VAL A 121 -6.54 10.37 -13.82
N PRO A 122 -6.62 10.54 -15.15
CA PRO A 122 -7.46 9.70 -15.98
C PRO A 122 -7.14 8.25 -15.64
N ARG A 123 -8.17 7.44 -15.41
CA ARG A 123 -8.03 5.99 -15.30
C ARG A 123 -7.39 5.52 -16.59
N ALA A 124 -6.07 5.40 -16.60
CA ALA A 124 -5.39 4.69 -17.65
C ALA A 124 -5.98 3.29 -17.61
N ASP A 125 -6.69 2.92 -18.67
CA ASP A 125 -7.01 1.54 -18.95
C ASP A 125 -5.68 0.80 -18.91
N VAL A 126 -5.42 0.14 -17.77
CA VAL A 126 -4.24 -0.71 -17.60
C VAL A 126 -4.52 -1.95 -18.44
N ALA A 127 -4.43 -1.79 -19.75
CA ALA A 127 -4.13 -2.86 -20.66
C ALA A 127 -2.78 -3.42 -20.23
N SER A 128 -2.84 -4.51 -19.47
CA SER A 128 -1.85 -5.57 -19.36
C SER A 128 -0.43 -5.14 -19.77
N HIS A 129 0.21 -4.30 -18.97
CA HIS A 129 1.67 -4.22 -19.01
C HIS A 129 2.20 -5.39 -18.20
N ARG A 130 2.29 -6.52 -18.88
CA ARG A 130 3.15 -7.64 -18.51
C ARG A 130 4.56 -7.05 -18.38
N PRO A 131 5.21 -7.04 -17.21
CA PRO A 131 6.60 -6.62 -17.15
C PRO A 131 7.39 -7.60 -18.02
N ALA A 132 8.02 -7.07 -19.07
CA ALA A 132 9.03 -7.79 -19.81
C ALA A 132 10.08 -8.26 -18.79
N ALA A 133 10.41 -9.54 -18.84
CA ALA A 133 11.42 -10.15 -18.00
C ALA A 133 12.68 -9.28 -18.01
N ALA A 134 13.05 -8.76 -16.84
CA ALA A 134 14.30 -8.06 -16.66
C ALA A 134 15.42 -9.06 -16.94
N THR A 135 16.00 -8.96 -18.13
CA THR A 135 17.24 -9.64 -18.47
C THR A 135 18.33 -9.06 -17.60
N SER A 136 18.71 -9.85 -16.60
CA SER A 136 20.01 -9.90 -15.93
C SER A 136 21.08 -9.03 -16.60
N SER A 137 21.32 -7.85 -16.02
CA SER A 137 22.46 -7.01 -16.37
C SER A 137 23.71 -7.62 -15.73
N SER A 138 24.41 -8.42 -16.52
CA SER A 138 25.75 -8.96 -16.29
C SER A 138 26.83 -7.87 -16.25
N SER A 139 26.72 -6.90 -15.34
CA SER A 139 27.72 -5.83 -15.14
C SER A 139 28.69 -6.09 -13.98
N TRP A 140 28.42 -7.08 -13.12
CA TRP A 140 29.30 -7.40 -12.00
C TRP A 140 30.46 -8.33 -12.38
N LEU A 141 30.28 -9.22 -13.36
CA LEU A 141 31.33 -10.14 -13.81
C LEU A 141 32.48 -9.42 -14.53
N VAL A 142 32.18 -8.33 -15.25
CA VAL A 142 33.21 -7.50 -15.91
C VAL A 142 34.06 -6.76 -14.87
N LEU A 143 33.44 -6.24 -13.81
CA LEU A 143 34.17 -5.56 -12.72
C LEU A 143 35.09 -6.52 -11.96
N ILE A 144 34.66 -7.76 -11.70
CA ILE A 144 35.51 -8.76 -11.04
C ILE A 144 36.70 -9.13 -11.93
N ALA A 145 36.49 -9.34 -13.23
CA ALA A 145 37.57 -9.67 -14.16
C ALA A 145 38.64 -8.57 -14.23
N ILE A 146 38.23 -7.29 -14.20
CA ILE A 146 39.16 -6.15 -14.20
C ILE A 146 39.98 -6.10 -12.90
N VAL A 147 39.34 -6.28 -11.74
CA VAL A 147 40.06 -6.25 -10.45
C VAL A 147 41.07 -7.39 -10.34
N VAL A 148 40.72 -8.59 -10.80
CA VAL A 148 41.64 -9.73 -10.82
C VAL A 148 42.82 -9.49 -11.76
N ALA A 149 42.58 -8.97 -12.97
CA ALA A 149 43.64 -8.67 -13.93
C ALA A 149 44.64 -7.63 -13.40
N ILE A 150 44.14 -6.58 -12.74
CA ILE A 150 45.01 -5.55 -12.12
C ILE A 150 45.81 -6.16 -10.96
N GLY A 151 45.17 -6.97 -10.11
CA GLY A 151 45.86 -7.63 -8.99
C GLY A 151 47.00 -8.54 -9.45
N VAL A 152 46.79 -9.34 -10.50
CA VAL A 152 47.82 -10.21 -11.07
C VAL A 152 48.96 -9.41 -11.70
N ALA A 153 48.66 -8.33 -12.40
CA ALA A 153 49.70 -7.46 -12.99
C ALA A 153 50.58 -6.81 -11.91
N VAL A 154 49.98 -6.36 -10.80
CA VAL A 154 50.72 -5.79 -9.66
C VAL A 154 51.55 -6.85 -8.94
N TYR A 155 51.03 -8.08 -8.79
CA TYR A 155 51.78 -9.18 -8.19
C TYR A 155 53.03 -9.53 -9.01
N LEU A 156 52.88 -9.69 -10.33
CA LEU A 156 53.99 -10.00 -11.23
C LEU A 156 55.02 -8.85 -11.32
N ALA A 157 54.57 -7.60 -11.27
CA ALA A 157 55.47 -6.44 -11.29
C ALA A 157 56.31 -6.30 -10.01
N ASN A 158 55.85 -6.86 -8.88
CA ASN A 158 56.55 -6.82 -7.60
C ASN A 158 57.46 -8.04 -7.35
N GLY A 159 57.61 -8.94 -8.32
CA GLY A 159 58.64 -9.98 -8.31
C GLY A 159 58.39 -11.15 -7.34
N HIS A 160 57.13 -11.53 -7.14
CA HIS A 160 56.73 -12.75 -6.44
C HIS A 160 56.39 -13.89 -7.40
#